data_AF-K5CKQ5-F1
#
_entry.id   AF-K5CKQ5-F1
#
_cell.length_a   1.000
_cell.length_b   1.000
_cell.length_c   1.000
_cell.angle_alpha   90.00
_cell.angle_beta   90.00
_cell.angle_gamma   90.00
#
_symmetry.space_group_name_H-M   'P 1'
#
loop_
_entity.id
_entity.type
_entity.pdbx_description
1 polymer ?
#
loop_
_entity_poly.entity_id
_entity_poly.type
_entity_poly.pdbx_seq_one_letter_code
_entity_poly.pdbx_strand_id
1 'polypeptide(L)'
;MDNQALKTYIEKLINRGSSATELARKCGISDTAMSQFRSGKYGANEDSIAEKIASGLNYYENAWNVVESVTSYQQVRTAFVAAKKNHKWMCISSRSGSGKTQSLIDLYNMSADNSVIYLKCRKWTARKFLTKLATCMGETVTRYMDNDDLMDLIVSHINRMAGKSPLLILDDAG
;
A
#
# COMPACT_ATOMS: atom_id res chain seq x y z
N MET A 1 2.98 -10.54 16.85
CA MET A 1 3.42 -10.41 15.46
C MET A 1 4.22 -11.61 15.06
N ASP A 2 3.58 -12.47 14.28
CA ASP A 2 4.17 -13.61 13.61
C ASP A 2 5.08 -13.10 12.48
N ASN A 3 6.38 -13.01 12.80
CA ASN A 3 7.41 -12.58 11.85
C ASN A 3 7.52 -13.54 10.66
N GLN A 4 7.16 -14.82 10.81
CA GLN A 4 7.19 -15.78 9.71
C GLN A 4 6.05 -15.55 8.71
N ALA A 5 4.85 -15.22 9.22
CA ALA A 5 3.72 -14.83 8.37
C ALA A 5 4.00 -13.52 7.62
N LEU A 6 4.61 -12.52 8.28
CA LEU A 6 5.00 -11.26 7.64
C LEU A 6 6.07 -11.48 6.55
N LYS A 7 7.09 -12.31 6.80
CA LYS A 7 8.09 -12.70 5.78
C LYS A 7 7.43 -13.35 4.56
N THR A 8 6.52 -14.29 4.80
CA THR A 8 5.76 -14.96 3.72
C THR A 8 4.94 -13.96 2.91
N TYR A 9 4.35 -12.95 3.57
CA TYR A 9 3.61 -11.89 2.91
C TYR A 9 4.52 -11.00 2.03
N ILE A 10 5.73 -10.66 2.50
CA ILE A 10 6.72 -9.93 1.71
C ILE A 10 7.09 -10.71 0.45
N GLU A 11 7.39 -12.01 0.56
CA GLU A 11 7.74 -12.84 -0.61
C GLU A 11 6.57 -12.94 -1.60
N LYS A 12 5.32 -12.99 -1.12
CA LYS A 12 4.14 -12.91 -2.00
C LYS A 12 4.09 -11.62 -2.79
N LEU A 13 4.39 -10.47 -2.17
CA LEU A 13 4.43 -9.17 -2.86
C LEU A 13 5.57 -9.11 -3.89
N ILE A 14 6.71 -9.74 -3.60
CA ILE A 14 7.85 -9.82 -4.52
C ILE A 14 7.50 -10.68 -5.74
N ASN A 15 6.90 -11.84 -5.52
CA ASN A 15 6.45 -12.73 -6.60
C ASN A 15 5.38 -12.10 -7.50
N ARG A 16 4.69 -11.06 -7.01
CA ARG A 16 3.72 -10.24 -7.77
C ARG A 16 4.35 -9.06 -8.51
N GLY A 17 5.68 -8.96 -8.50
CA GLY A 17 6.44 -7.97 -9.26
C GLY A 17 6.85 -6.73 -8.46
N SER A 18 6.72 -6.73 -7.13
CA SER A 18 7.35 -5.68 -6.30
C SER A 18 8.83 -6.01 -6.13
N SER A 19 9.70 -5.01 -6.14
CA SER A 19 11.09 -5.20 -5.73
C SER A 19 11.23 -5.06 -4.20
N ALA A 20 12.19 -5.78 -3.62
CA ALA A 20 12.48 -5.66 -2.19
C ALA A 20 12.87 -4.21 -1.81
N THR A 21 13.53 -3.49 -2.71
CA THR A 21 13.92 -2.10 -2.56
C THR A 21 12.70 -1.16 -2.51
N GLU A 22 11.72 -1.32 -3.41
CA GLU A 22 10.46 -0.54 -3.35
C GLU A 22 9.70 -0.80 -2.05
N LEU A 23 9.62 -2.06 -1.61
CA LEU A 23 8.99 -2.43 -0.35
C LEU A 23 9.74 -1.83 0.86
N ALA A 24 11.07 -1.85 0.86
CA ALA A 24 11.89 -1.24 1.92
C ALA A 24 11.60 0.26 2.05
N ARG A 25 11.57 0.98 0.92
CA ARG A 25 11.23 2.42 0.88
C ARG A 25 9.83 2.69 1.39
N LYS A 26 8.84 1.90 0.95
CA LYS A 26 7.44 2.01 1.41
C LYS A 26 7.34 1.86 2.93
N CYS A 27 8.15 0.98 3.51
CA CYS A 27 8.23 0.75 4.96
C CYS A 27 9.12 1.77 5.70
N GLY A 28 9.84 2.64 4.99
CA GLY A 28 10.79 3.58 5.59
C GLY A 28 12.00 2.91 6.24
N ILE A 29 12.46 1.78 5.69
CA ILE A 29 13.65 1.05 6.15
C ILE A 29 14.69 0.93 5.03
N SER A 30 15.92 0.55 5.38
CA SER A 30 16.97 0.32 4.39
C SER A 30 16.79 -1.03 3.66
N ASP A 31 17.31 -1.11 2.44
CA ASP A 31 17.36 -2.36 1.66
C ASP A 31 18.08 -3.48 2.43
N THR A 32 19.15 -3.13 3.15
CA THR A 32 19.87 -4.05 4.03
C THR A 32 18.98 -4.57 5.15
N ALA A 33 18.21 -3.70 5.81
CA ALA A 33 17.30 -4.11 6.87
C ALA A 33 16.18 -5.01 6.32
N MET A 34 15.62 -4.70 5.16
CA MET A 34 14.64 -5.55 4.47
C MET A 34 15.23 -6.92 4.14
N SER A 35 16.45 -6.98 3.58
CA SER A 35 17.13 -8.24 3.26
C SER A 35 17.42 -9.07 4.50
N GLN A 36 17.95 -8.46 5.56
CA GLN A 36 18.24 -9.13 6.82
C GLN A 36 16.97 -9.66 7.50
N PHE A 37 15.88 -8.86 7.51
CA PHE A 37 14.57 -9.30 8.01
C PHE A 37 14.04 -10.50 7.24
N ARG A 38 14.01 -10.43 5.90
CA ARG A 38 13.58 -11.53 5.02
C ARG A 38 14.37 -12.82 5.26
N SER A 39 15.68 -12.71 5.48
CA SER A 39 16.57 -13.86 5.73
C SER A 39 16.52 -14.43 7.15
N GLY A 40 15.78 -13.79 8.08
CA GLY A 40 15.75 -14.19 9.50
C GLY A 40 17.04 -13.92 10.26
N LYS A 41 17.89 -13.03 9.76
CA LYS A 41 19.18 -12.66 10.39
C LYS A 41 19.12 -11.34 11.15
N TYR A 42 17.96 -10.69 11.20
CA TYR A 42 17.80 -9.45 11.94
C TYR A 42 17.82 -9.77 13.44
N GLY A 43 18.82 -9.25 14.17
CA GLY A 43 19.06 -9.56 15.58
C GLY A 43 18.09 -8.87 16.55
N ALA A 44 18.60 -8.37 17.68
CA ALA A 44 17.84 -7.91 18.86
C ALA A 44 16.71 -6.86 18.64
N ASN A 45 16.56 -6.27 17.46
CA ASN A 45 15.51 -5.28 17.13
C ASN A 45 14.52 -5.79 16.06
N GLU A 46 14.37 -7.11 15.89
CA GLU A 46 13.49 -7.70 14.87
C GLU A 46 12.04 -7.22 15.00
N ASP A 47 11.51 -7.11 16.23
CA ASP A 47 10.11 -6.70 16.47
C ASP A 47 9.82 -5.26 16.04
N SER A 48 10.70 -4.31 16.36
CA SER A 48 10.51 -2.90 15.96
C SER A 48 10.53 -2.73 14.44
N ILE A 49 11.35 -3.53 13.74
CA ILE A 49 11.36 -3.53 12.27
C ILE A 49 10.14 -4.24 11.70
N ALA A 50 9.72 -5.36 12.30
CA ALA A 50 8.49 -6.04 11.92
C ALA A 50 7.30 -5.08 12.00
N GLU A 51 7.21 -4.25 13.05
CA GLU A 51 6.14 -3.25 13.22
C GLU A 51 6.16 -2.18 12.12
N LYS A 52 7.35 -1.66 11.78
CA LYS A 52 7.50 -0.71 10.67
C LYS A 52 7.11 -1.31 9.34
N ILE A 53 7.54 -2.55 9.08
CA ILE A 53 7.21 -3.26 7.84
C ILE A 53 5.71 -3.54 7.77
N ALA A 54 5.13 -4.09 8.83
CA ALA A 54 3.71 -4.41 8.88
C ALA A 54 2.87 -3.14 8.66
N SER A 55 3.21 -2.05 9.35
CA SER A 55 2.52 -0.78 9.18
C SER A 55 2.67 -0.21 7.76
N GLY A 56 3.88 -0.24 7.19
CA GLY A 56 4.16 0.28 5.84
C GLY A 56 3.47 -0.51 4.73
N LEU A 57 3.35 -1.83 4.90
CA LEU A 57 2.68 -2.71 3.94
C LEU A 57 1.17 -2.86 4.18
N ASN A 58 0.61 -2.17 5.18
CA ASN A 58 -0.76 -2.36 5.66
C ASN A 58 -1.08 -3.84 5.96
N TYR A 59 -0.10 -4.54 6.53
CA TYR A 59 -0.27 -5.90 7.00
C TYR A 59 -0.83 -5.89 8.42
N TYR A 60 -1.89 -6.68 8.64
CA TYR A 60 -2.51 -6.86 9.93
C TYR A 60 -2.48 -8.35 10.26
N GLU A 61 -1.83 -8.69 11.39
CA GLU A 61 -1.85 -10.03 11.95
C GLU A 61 -3.29 -10.39 12.33
N ASN A 62 -3.74 -11.61 12.01
CA ASN A 62 -5.14 -12.01 12.13
C ASN A 62 -6.10 -11.12 11.31
N ALA A 63 -5.72 -10.72 10.09
CA ALA A 63 -6.62 -10.08 9.14
C ALA A 63 -7.96 -10.83 9.15
N TRP A 64 -8.99 -10.17 9.67
CA TRP A 64 -10.34 -10.69 9.81
C TRP A 64 -10.70 -11.45 8.54
N ASN A 65 -11.13 -12.71 8.66
CA ASN A 65 -11.57 -13.48 7.51
C ASN A 65 -12.55 -12.63 6.70
N VAL A 66 -12.10 -12.15 5.55
CA VAL A 66 -12.91 -11.28 4.72
C VAL A 66 -13.97 -12.16 4.09
N VAL A 67 -15.22 -12.00 4.56
CA VAL A 67 -16.34 -12.77 4.06
C VAL A 67 -16.86 -12.08 2.79
N GLU A 68 -16.42 -12.56 1.62
CA GLU A 68 -16.76 -11.97 0.32
C GLU A 68 -18.27 -11.87 0.04
N SER A 69 -19.08 -12.69 0.71
CA SER A 69 -20.54 -12.70 0.54
C SER A 69 -21.26 -11.57 1.29
N VAL A 70 -20.58 -10.84 2.18
CA VAL A 70 -21.19 -9.73 2.92
C VAL A 70 -21.43 -8.54 2.00
N THR A 71 -22.63 -7.98 2.05
CA THR A 71 -23.06 -6.87 1.19
C THR A 71 -22.11 -5.68 1.17
N SER A 72 -21.54 -5.30 2.33
CA SER A 72 -20.60 -4.17 2.40
C SER A 72 -19.31 -4.43 1.60
N TYR A 73 -18.77 -5.64 1.65
CA TYR A 73 -17.61 -6.02 0.85
C TYR A 73 -17.96 -6.01 -0.64
N GLN A 74 -19.11 -6.58 -1.02
CA GLN A 74 -19.55 -6.61 -2.42
C GLN A 74 -19.75 -5.20 -2.99
N GLN A 75 -20.27 -4.26 -2.20
CA GLN A 75 -20.41 -2.86 -2.60
C GLN A 75 -19.05 -2.20 -2.84
N VAL A 76 -18.10 -2.39 -1.92
CA VAL A 76 -16.73 -1.87 -2.08
C VAL A 76 -16.06 -2.48 -3.31
N ARG A 77 -16.16 -3.80 -3.49
CA ARG A 77 -15.63 -4.52 -4.65
C ARG A 77 -16.24 -4.03 -5.96
N THR A 78 -17.54 -3.80 -6.00
CA THR A 78 -18.23 -3.26 -7.18
C THR A 78 -17.68 -1.88 -7.54
N ALA A 79 -17.54 -0.99 -6.56
CA ALA A 79 -16.98 0.33 -6.78
C ALA A 79 -15.50 0.28 -7.22
N PHE A 80 -14.69 -0.58 -6.60
CA PHE A 80 -13.29 -0.81 -6.96
C PHE A 80 -13.15 -1.30 -8.41
N VAL A 81 -13.91 -2.32 -8.80
CA VAL A 81 -13.89 -2.87 -10.16
C VAL A 81 -14.36 -1.82 -11.16
N ALA A 82 -15.42 -1.08 -10.85
CA ALA A 82 -15.93 -0.02 -11.71
C ALA A 82 -14.92 1.13 -11.88
N ALA A 83 -14.25 1.55 -10.81
CA ALA A 83 -13.23 2.58 -10.83
C ALA A 83 -12.05 2.16 -11.71
N LYS A 84 -11.53 0.95 -11.49
CA LYS A 84 -10.37 0.42 -12.24
C LYS A 84 -10.69 0.16 -13.71
N LYS A 85 -11.81 -0.51 -14.00
CA LYS A 85 -12.19 -0.89 -15.37
C LYS A 85 -12.58 0.30 -16.23
N ASN A 86 -13.25 1.30 -15.64
CA ASN A 86 -13.81 2.42 -16.41
C ASN A 86 -13.02 3.72 -16.23
N HIS A 87 -11.86 3.68 -15.54
CA HIS A 87 -11.04 4.86 -15.23
C HIS A 87 -11.82 5.98 -14.55
N LYS A 88 -12.65 5.62 -13.56
CA LYS A 88 -13.56 6.56 -12.86
C LYS A 88 -13.08 6.89 -11.46
N TRP A 89 -13.34 8.15 -11.06
CA TRP A 89 -13.31 8.53 -9.66
C TRP A 89 -14.57 8.03 -8.96
N MET A 90 -14.41 7.29 -7.87
CA MET A 90 -15.52 6.73 -7.09
C MET A 90 -15.34 7.09 -5.62
N CYS A 91 -16.41 7.56 -4.98
CA CYS A 91 -16.44 7.82 -3.54
C CYS A 91 -17.22 6.71 -2.84
N ILE A 92 -16.65 6.14 -1.77
CA ILE A 92 -17.31 5.15 -0.93
C ILE A 92 -17.47 5.75 0.46
N SER A 93 -18.71 5.97 0.88
CA SER A 93 -19.04 6.47 2.21
C SER A 93 -20.02 5.54 2.91
N SER A 94 -19.75 5.26 4.17
CA SER A 94 -20.57 4.43 5.05
C SER A 94 -20.15 4.68 6.50
N ARG A 95 -20.94 4.17 7.46
CA ARG A 95 -20.62 4.26 8.89
C ARG A 95 -19.22 3.69 9.21
N SER A 96 -18.58 4.25 10.25
CA SER A 96 -17.34 3.70 10.79
C SER A 96 -17.55 2.24 11.23
N GLY A 97 -16.52 1.41 11.06
CA GLY A 97 -16.60 -0.02 11.35
C GLY A 97 -17.35 -0.88 10.32
N SER A 98 -17.85 -0.32 9.21
CA SER A 98 -18.57 -1.11 8.19
C SER A 98 -17.68 -2.01 7.30
N GLY A 99 -16.38 -2.05 7.56
CA GLY A 99 -15.42 -2.87 6.80
C GLY A 99 -14.85 -2.24 5.52
N LYS A 100 -15.03 -0.94 5.26
CA LYS A 100 -14.48 -0.26 4.05
C LYS A 100 -12.98 -0.46 3.89
N THR A 101 -12.21 0.00 4.88
CA THR A 101 -10.75 -0.06 4.90
C THR A 101 -10.25 -1.49 4.73
N GLN A 102 -10.83 -2.45 5.46
CA GLN A 102 -10.44 -3.85 5.35
C GLN A 102 -10.73 -4.44 3.97
N SER A 103 -11.87 -4.09 3.37
CA SER A 103 -12.23 -4.52 2.01
C SER A 103 -11.28 -3.92 0.97
N LEU A 104 -10.90 -2.64 1.11
CA LEU A 104 -9.94 -1.98 0.22
C LEU A 104 -8.53 -2.56 0.35
N ILE A 105 -8.08 -2.85 1.57
CA ILE A 105 -6.79 -3.51 1.83
C ILE A 105 -6.78 -4.91 1.20
N ASP A 106 -7.86 -5.67 1.36
CA ASP A 106 -7.99 -7.01 0.77
C ASP A 106 -7.92 -6.96 -0.77
N LEU A 107 -8.70 -6.08 -1.41
CA LEU A 107 -8.68 -5.90 -2.87
C LEU A 107 -7.32 -5.39 -3.39
N TYR A 108 -6.68 -4.48 -2.64
CA TYR A 108 -5.30 -4.06 -2.90
C TYR A 108 -4.35 -5.26 -2.85
N ASN A 109 -4.46 -6.09 -1.81
CA ASN A 109 -3.62 -7.29 -1.64
C ASN A 109 -3.93 -8.40 -2.65
N MET A 110 -5.11 -8.45 -3.25
CA MET A 110 -5.43 -9.39 -4.33
C MET A 110 -4.89 -8.93 -5.70
N SER A 111 -4.50 -7.66 -5.84
CA SER A 111 -4.03 -7.10 -7.10
C SER A 111 -2.59 -7.54 -7.41
N ALA A 112 -2.46 -8.50 -8.33
CA ALA A 112 -1.21 -9.23 -8.57
C ALA A 112 -0.18 -8.51 -9.44
N ASP A 113 -0.52 -7.39 -10.07
CA ASP A 113 0.30 -6.70 -11.08
C ASP A 113 0.86 -5.35 -10.60
N ASN A 114 0.71 -5.06 -9.30
CA ASN A 114 1.04 -3.79 -8.65
C ASN A 114 0.34 -2.57 -9.26
N SER A 115 -0.77 -2.76 -9.98
CA SER A 115 -1.53 -1.68 -10.59
C SER A 115 -2.39 -0.87 -9.62
N VAL A 116 -2.44 -1.24 -8.35
CA VAL A 116 -3.24 -0.55 -7.34
C VAL A 116 -2.31 0.11 -6.35
N ILE A 117 -2.51 1.40 -6.12
CA ILE A 117 -1.76 2.19 -5.15
C ILE A 117 -2.71 2.48 -4.00
N TYR A 118 -2.32 2.11 -2.78
CA TYR A 118 -3.12 2.35 -1.58
C TYR A 118 -2.41 3.33 -0.65
N LEU A 119 -3.07 4.45 -0.37
CA LEU A 119 -2.61 5.48 0.55
C LEU A 119 -3.63 5.71 1.66
N LYS A 120 -3.28 5.28 2.87
CA LYS A 120 -4.03 5.63 4.08
C LYS A 120 -3.79 7.10 4.42
N CYS A 121 -4.83 7.90 4.27
CA CYS A 121 -4.79 9.34 4.42
C CYS A 121 -4.96 9.77 5.88
N ARG A 122 -4.42 10.94 6.20
CA ARG A 122 -4.73 11.74 7.40
C ARG A 122 -4.73 13.20 6.97
N LYS A 123 -5.13 14.10 7.88
CA LYS A 123 -4.96 15.54 7.65
C LYS A 123 -3.48 15.89 7.48
N TRP A 124 -3.12 16.30 6.26
CA TRP A 124 -1.74 16.64 5.86
C TRP A 124 -1.69 17.97 5.11
N THR A 125 -0.51 18.58 5.10
CA THR A 125 -0.18 19.64 4.13
C THR A 125 -0.03 19.03 2.73
N ALA A 126 -0.16 19.85 1.68
CA ALA A 126 0.03 19.41 0.30
C ALA A 126 1.37 18.69 0.10
N ARG A 127 2.46 19.28 0.60
CA ARG A 127 3.79 18.67 0.51
C ARG A 127 3.88 17.30 1.19
N LYS A 128 3.30 17.17 2.39
CA LYS A 128 3.31 15.90 3.12
C LYS A 128 2.47 14.83 2.42
N PHE A 129 1.35 15.21 1.81
CA PHE A 129 0.56 14.31 0.95
C PHE A 129 1.38 13.81 -0.24
N LEU A 130 2.00 14.72 -1.01
CA LEU A 130 2.81 14.36 -2.18
C LEU A 130 4.01 13.48 -1.80
N THR A 131 4.71 13.82 -0.71
CA THR A 131 5.81 13.00 -0.21
C THR A 131 5.33 11.59 0.17
N LYS A 132 4.20 11.47 0.87
CA LYS A 132 3.64 10.17 1.27
C LYS A 132 3.17 9.35 0.07
N LEU A 133 2.57 9.99 -0.93
CA LEU A 133 2.14 9.35 -2.17
C LEU A 133 3.34 8.81 -2.97
N ALA A 134 4.37 9.64 -3.18
CA ALA A 134 5.60 9.20 -3.84
C ALA A 134 6.29 8.05 -3.08
N THR A 135 6.42 8.16 -1.75
CA THR A 135 7.01 7.07 -0.94
C THR A 135 6.18 5.79 -0.99
N CYS A 136 4.84 5.86 -0.99
CA CYS A 136 4.01 4.65 -1.05
C CYS A 136 4.04 3.95 -2.42
N MET A 137 4.39 4.70 -3.47
CA MET A 137 4.70 4.19 -4.82
C MET A 137 6.11 3.57 -4.90
N GLY A 138 6.92 3.64 -3.82
CA GLY A 138 8.29 3.12 -3.81
C GLY A 138 9.32 4.08 -4.42
N GLU A 139 8.95 5.34 -4.66
CA GLU A 139 9.83 6.36 -5.24
C GLU A 139 10.76 6.98 -4.19
N THR A 140 11.92 7.43 -4.66
CA THR A 140 12.92 8.10 -3.81
C THR A 140 12.56 9.58 -3.67
N VAL A 141 12.28 10.01 -2.44
CA VAL A 141 12.04 11.42 -2.11
C VAL A 141 13.24 11.99 -1.38
N THR A 142 13.74 13.15 -1.84
CA THR A 142 14.82 13.87 -1.17
C THR A 142 14.33 15.19 -0.56
N ARG A 143 15.10 15.74 0.37
CA ARG A 143 14.76 17.03 1.01
C ARG A 143 14.76 18.22 0.05
N TYR A 144 15.40 18.09 -1.11
CA TYR A 144 15.58 19.17 -2.08
C TYR A 144 14.47 19.26 -3.12
N MET A 145 13.70 18.19 -3.29
CA MET A 145 12.56 18.19 -4.23
C MET A 145 11.51 19.17 -3.73
N ASP A 146 10.95 20.06 -4.54
CA ASP A 146 9.80 20.87 -4.17
C ASP A 146 8.46 20.14 -4.42
N ASN A 147 7.34 20.84 -4.50
CA ASN A 147 6.05 20.19 -4.77
C ASN A 147 5.89 19.80 -6.23
N ASP A 148 6.50 20.53 -7.15
CA ASP A 148 6.42 20.28 -8.59
C ASP A 148 7.31 19.07 -8.93
N ASP A 149 8.52 18.99 -8.35
CA ASP A 149 9.37 17.80 -8.43
C ASP A 149 8.65 16.52 -7.96
N LEU A 150 7.92 16.62 -6.84
CA LEU A 150 7.14 15.51 -6.31
C LEU A 150 5.97 15.15 -7.23
N MET A 151 5.30 16.14 -7.81
CA MET A 151 4.21 15.92 -8.76
C MET A 151 4.72 15.20 -10.01
N ASP A 152 5.83 15.68 -10.59
CA ASP A 152 6.45 15.08 -11.77
C ASP A 152 6.90 13.64 -11.51
N LEU A 153 7.43 13.37 -10.32
CA LEU A 153 7.80 12.02 -9.89
C LEU A 153 6.57 11.09 -9.83
N ILE A 154 5.46 11.55 -9.26
CA ILE A 154 4.20 10.82 -9.16
C ILE A 154 3.59 10.57 -10.55
N VAL A 155 3.53 11.61 -11.39
CA VAL A 155 3.00 11.54 -12.76
C VAL A 155 3.83 10.54 -13.57
N SER A 156 5.16 10.62 -13.48
CA SER A 156 6.07 9.69 -14.15
C SER A 156 5.85 8.25 -13.70
N HIS A 157 5.62 8.02 -12.41
CA HIS A 157 5.29 6.68 -11.89
C HIS A 157 3.97 6.15 -12.47
N ILE A 158 2.90 6.94 -12.43
CA ILE A 158 1.59 6.54 -12.96
C ILE A 158 1.65 6.28 -14.47
N ASN A 159 2.41 7.08 -15.22
CA ASN A 159 2.59 6.90 -16.66
C ASN A 159 3.32 5.59 -16.99
N ARG A 160 4.32 5.17 -16.19
CA ARG A 160 4.95 3.84 -16.32
C ARG A 160 3.96 2.70 -16.11
N MET A 161 2.87 2.95 -15.38
CA MET A 161 1.81 1.98 -15.11
C MET A 161 0.66 2.03 -16.14
N ALA A 162 0.69 2.89 -17.16
CA ALA A 162 -0.45 3.14 -18.05
C ALA A 162 -1.03 1.85 -18.67
N GLY A 163 -0.19 0.86 -18.99
CA GLY A 163 -0.61 -0.44 -19.52
C GLY A 163 -1.31 -1.37 -18.52
N LYS A 164 -1.42 -0.99 -17.24
CA LYS A 164 -1.97 -1.82 -16.15
C LYS A 164 -3.27 -1.26 -15.54
N SER A 165 -3.83 -0.20 -16.12
CA SER A 165 -5.01 0.51 -15.60
C SER A 165 -4.85 0.86 -14.11
N PRO A 166 -3.95 1.81 -13.78
CA PRO A 166 -3.62 2.11 -12.39
C PRO A 166 -4.84 2.62 -11.62
N LEU A 167 -5.01 2.17 -10.38
CA LEU A 167 -6.04 2.65 -9.46
C LEU A 167 -5.39 3.23 -8.21
N LEU A 168 -5.62 4.51 -7.92
CA LEU A 168 -5.23 5.15 -6.67
C LEU A 168 -6.38 5.09 -5.67
N ILE A 169 -6.13 4.48 -4.51
CA ILE A 169 -7.03 4.44 -3.37
C ILE A 169 -6.55 5.46 -2.34
N LEU A 170 -7.41 6.42 -2.03
CA LEU A 170 -7.23 7.38 -0.95
C LEU A 170 -8.21 6.98 0.18
N ASP A 171 -7.70 6.32 1.21
CA ASP A 171 -8.53 5.79 2.30
C ASP A 171 -8.34 6.63 3.58
N ASP A 172 -9.40 7.32 4.00
CA ASP A 172 -9.42 8.03 5.29
C ASP A 172 -9.97 7.09 6.37
N ALA A 173 -9.22 6.94 7.46
CA ALA A 173 -9.64 6.13 8.59
C ALA A 173 -10.55 6.95 9.51
N GLY A 174 -11.80 7.17 9.05
CA GLY A 174 -12.93 7.71 9.82
C GLY A 174 -13.99 6.66 10.14
#